data_AF-A0A1Z9YEJ6-F1
#
_entry.id   AF-A0A1Z9YEJ6-F1
#
_cell.length_a   1.000
_cell.length_b   1.000
_cell.length_c   1.000
_cell.angle_alpha   90.00
_cell.angle_beta   90.00
_cell.angle_gamma   90.00
#
_symmetry.space_group_name_H-M   'P 1'
#
loop_
_entity.id
_entity.type
_entity.pdbx_description
1 polymer ?
#
loop_
_entity_poly.entity_id
_entity_poly.type
_entity_poly.pdbx_seq_one_letter_code
_entity_poly.pdbx_strand_id
1 'polypeptide(L)' 'MRVHAVLSIGILMLVIFAYRAANALLEPGLGVRELYILGGLIIAGWMTYSGSSELIMRRRLAKIEARETH' A
#
# COMPACT_ATOMS: atom_id res chain seq x y z
N MET A 1 -5.08 12.71 12.28
CA MET A 1 -4.03 13.31 11.42
C MET A 1 -2.98 12.30 10.96
N ARG A 2 -2.34 11.49 11.83
CA ARG A 2 -1.24 10.57 11.46
C ARG A 2 -1.61 9.44 10.47
N VAL A 3 -2.81 8.87 10.57
CA VAL A 3 -3.22 7.72 9.73
C VAL A 3 -3.36 8.10 8.25
N HIS A 4 -3.84 9.31 7.95
CA HIS A 4 -3.98 9.77 6.58
C HIS A 4 -2.61 9.98 5.90
N ALA A 5 -1.62 10.49 6.64
CA ALA A 5 -0.26 10.66 6.12
C ALA A 5 0.40 9.32 5.76
N VAL A 6 0.26 8.31 6.61
CA VAL A 6 0.80 6.95 6.36
C VAL A 6 0.15 6.33 5.12
N LEU A 7 -1.17 6.48 4.98
CA LEU A 7 -1.89 5.96 3.81
C LEU A 7 -1.49 6.68 2.52
N SER A 8 -1.41 8.01 2.55
CA SER A 8 -1.00 8.80 1.39
C SER A 8 0.42 8.47 0.93
N ILE A 9 1.36 8.29 1.87
CA ILE A 9 2.74 7.90 1.57
C ILE A 9 2.79 6.46 1.02
N GLY A 10 2.04 5.54 1.61
CA GLY A 10 1.94 4.15 1.14
C GLY A 10 1.39 4.06 -0.29
N ILE A 11 0.29 4.76 -0.57
CA ILE A 11 -0.32 4.81 -1.91
C ILE A 11 0.64 5.47 -2.91
N LEU A 12 1.29 6.57 -2.53
CA LEU A 12 2.28 7.24 -3.39
C LEU A 12 3.43 6.29 -3.76
N MET A 13 4.02 5.60 -2.79
CA MET A 13 5.06 4.61 -3.05
C MET A 13 4.57 3.45 -3.92
N LEU A 14 3.34 2.98 -3.69
CA LEU A 14 2.74 1.90 -4.46
C LEU A 14 2.56 2.27 -5.93
N VAL A 15 2.09 3.49 -6.21
CA VAL A 15 1.95 3.99 -7.59
C VAL A 15 3.31 4.10 -8.28
N ILE A 16 4.32 4.67 -7.60
CA ILE A 16 5.67 4.83 -8.16
C ILE A 16 6.27 3.46 -8.48
N PHE A 17 6.18 2.51 -7.55
CA PHE A 17 6.72 1.16 -7.76
C PHE A 17 5.92 0.35 -8.79
N ALA A 18 4.60 0.51 -8.86
CA ALA A 18 3.77 -0.14 -9.88
C ALA A 18 4.13 0.35 -11.29
N TYR A 19 4.31 1.66 -11.47
CA TYR A 19 4.77 2.22 -12.75
C TYR A 19 6.18 1.73 -13.11
N ARG A 20 7.10 1.68 -12.12
CA ARG A 20 8.45 1.18 -12.34
C ARG A 20 8.49 -0.31 -12.66
N ALA A 21 7.61 -1.11 -12.08
CA ALA A 21 7.42 -2.52 -12.38
C ALA A 21 6.83 -2.75 -13.78
N ALA A 22 5.82 -1.97 -14.18
CA ALA A 22 5.26 -2.03 -15.52
C ALA A 22 6.31 -1.71 -16.59
N ASN A 23 7.16 -0.69 -16.37
CA ASN A 23 8.27 -0.39 -17.27
C ASN A 23 9.35 -1.48 -17.28
N ALA A 24 9.65 -2.12 -16.14
CA ALA A 24 10.58 -3.24 -16.10
C ALA A 24 10.07 -4.48 -16.84
N LEU A 25 8.75 -4.72 -16.86
CA LEU A 25 8.16 -5.77 -17.70
C LEU A 25 8.28 -5.47 -19.21
N LEU A 26 8.40 -4.19 -19.59
CA LEU A 26 8.49 -3.74 -20.98
C LEU A 26 9.94 -3.70 -21.52
N GLU A 27 10.94 -3.59 -20.64
CA GLU A 27 12.37 -3.70 -20.99
C GLU A 27 12.91 -5.07 -20.54
N PRO A 28 12.85 -6.12 -21.37
CA PRO A 28 13.33 -7.44 -20.99
C PRO A 28 14.86 -7.42 -20.89
N GLY A 29 15.36 -7.32 -19.66
CA GLY A 29 16.78 -7.28 -19.36
C GLY A 29 17.05 -7.71 -17.94
N LEU A 30 16.82 -9.00 -17.64
CA LEU A 30 16.98 -9.67 -16.34
C LEU A 30 18.25 -9.25 -15.61
N GLY A 31 18.14 -8.19 -14.83
CA GLY A 31 19.24 -7.56 -14.11
C GLY A 31 18.86 -7.23 -12.67
N VAL A 32 19.85 -6.80 -11.89
CA VAL A 32 19.69 -6.41 -10.47
C VAL A 32 18.61 -5.33 -10.28
N ARG A 33 18.31 -4.57 -11.34
CA ARG A 33 17.28 -3.54 -11.41
C ARG A 33 15.86 -4.12 -11.26
N GLU A 34 15.54 -5.28 -11.86
CA GLU A 34 14.22 -5.92 -11.65
C GLU A 34 14.03 -6.41 -10.22
N LEU A 35 15.07 -6.98 -9.60
CA LEU A 35 14.99 -7.45 -8.21
C LEU A 35 14.72 -6.28 -7.24
N TYR A 36 15.34 -5.13 -7.48
CA TYR A 36 15.10 -3.91 -6.70
C TYR A 36 13.68 -3.35 -6.91
N ILE A 37 13.14 -3.49 -8.13
CA ILE A 37 11.78 -3.09 -8.47
C ILE A 37 10.74 -4.03 -7.83
N LEU A 38 10.94 -5.34 -7.93
CA LEU A 38 10.11 -6.36 -7.29
C LEU A 38 10.13 -6.22 -5.76
N GLY A 39 11.32 -6.06 -5.17
CA GLY A 39 11.48 -5.88 -3.73
C GLY A 39 10.70 -4.67 -3.22
N GLY A 40 10.82 -3.52 -3.87
CA GLY A 40 10.07 -2.34 -3.44
C GLY A 40 8.58 -2.37 -3.80
N LEU A 41 8.16 -3.13 -4.82
CA LEU A 41 6.73 -3.37 -5.09
C LEU A 41 6.10 -4.21 -3.97
N ILE A 42 6.79 -5.26 -3.50
CA ILE A 42 6.34 -6.09 -2.38
C ILE A 42 6.25 -5.25 -1.10
N ILE A 43 7.27 -4.43 -0.80
CA ILE A 43 7.29 -3.57 0.40
C ILE A 43 6.18 -2.51 0.32
N ALA A 44 5.99 -1.86 -0.83
CA ALA A 44 4.95 -0.85 -1.02
C ALA A 44 3.53 -1.45 -0.95
N GLY A 45 3.33 -2.65 -1.51
CA GLY A 45 2.10 -3.43 -1.38
C GLY A 45 1.80 -3.77 0.08
N TRP A 46 2.79 -4.29 0.81
CA TRP A 46 2.66 -4.64 2.21
C TRP A 46 2.32 -3.43 3.09
N MET A 47 3.01 -2.31 2.88
CA MET A 47 2.82 -1.08 3.62
C MET A 47 1.46 -0.43 3.34
N THR A 48 0.95 -0.54 2.11
CA THR A 48 -0.42 -0.10 1.76
C THR A 48 -1.47 -1.01 2.37
N TYR A 49 -1.24 -2.32 2.39
CA TYR A 49 -2.13 -3.30 3.00
C TYR A 49 -2.24 -3.13 4.52
N SER A 50 -1.11 -2.93 5.21
CA SER A 50 -1.12 -2.69 6.66
C SER A 50 -1.84 -1.38 7.02
N GLY A 51 -1.58 -0.29 6.30
CA GLY A 51 -2.25 1.00 6.53
C GLY A 51 -3.74 0.98 6.23
N SER A 52 -4.18 0.20 5.23
CA SER A 52 -5.61 0.06 4.90
C SER A 52 -6.35 -0.87 5.87
N SER A 53 -5.71 -1.92 6.38
CA SER A 53 -6.30 -2.80 7.41
C SER A 53 -6.60 -2.05 8.71
N GLU A 54 -5.69 -1.16 9.13
CA GLU A 54 -5.89 -0.26 10.29
C GLU A 54 -7.12 0.66 10.11
N LEU A 55 -7.31 1.21 8.91
CA LEU A 55 -8.46 2.06 8.58
C LEU A 55 -9.77 1.28 8.52
N ILE A 56 -9.75 0.06 7.98
CA ILE A 56 -10.92 -0.81 7.91
C ILE A 56 -11.33 -1.25 9.32
N MET A 57 -10.37 -1.60 10.18
CA MET A 57 -10.62 -2.00 11.56
C MET A 57 -11.23 -0.86 12.39
N ARG A 58 -10.69 0.36 12.25
CA ARG A 58 -11.26 1.56 12.89
C ARG A 58 -12.68 1.86 12.43
N ARG A 59 -12.98 1.69 11.13
CA ARG A 59 -14.34 1.83 10.60
C ARG A 59 -15.30 0.75 11.11
N ARG A 60 -14.80 -0.48 11.33
CA ARG A 60 -15.59 -1.57 11.92
C ARG A 60 -15.91 -1.30 13.38
N LEU A 61 -14.94 -0.86 14.18
CA LEU A 61 -15.15 -0.48 15.58
C LEU A 61 -16.18 0.66 15.70
N ALA A 62 -16.05 1.71 14.90
CA ALA A 62 -17.02 2.81 14.89
C ALA A 62 -18.45 2.39 14.50
N LYS A 63 -18.60 1.37 13.64
CA LYS A 63 -19.92 0.81 13.29
C LYS A 63 -20.51 -0.06 14.40
N ILE A 64 -19.68 -0.74 15.19
CA ILE A 64 -20.13 -1.57 16.32
C ILE A 64 -20.61 -0.67 17.46
N GLU A 65 -19.84 0.38 17.77
CA GLU A 65 -20.17 1.39 18.79
C GLU A 65 -21.47 2.16 18.47
N ALA A 66 -21.69 2.47 17.19
CA ALA A 66 -22.94 3.07 16.70
C ALA A 66 -24.16 2.12 16.74
N ARG A 67 -23.93 0.81 16.93
CA ARG A 67 -24.98 -0.21 17.03
C ARG A 67 -25.37 -0.55 18.47
N GLU A 68 -24.48 -0.32 19.44
CA GLU A 68 -24.75 -0.51 20.88
C GLU A 68 -25.46 0.69 21.53
N THR A 69 -25.42 1.86 20.88
CA THR A 69 -26.06 3.10 21.36
C THR A 69 -27.51 3.27 20.90
N HIS A 70 -28.08 2.26 20.22
CA HIS A 70 -29.41 2.28 19.62
C HIS A 70 -30.26 1.11 20.10
#